data_AF-A0A366K1N2-F1
#
_entry.id   AF-A0A366K1N2-F1
#
_cell.length_a   1.000
_cell.length_b   1.000
_cell.length_c   1.000
_cell.angle_alpha   90.00
_cell.angle_beta   90.00
_cell.angle_gamma   90.00
#
_symmetry.space_group_name_H-M   'P 1'
#
loop_
_entity.id
_entity.type
_entity.pdbx_description
1 polymer ?
#
loop_
_entity_poly.entity_id
_entity_poly.type
_entity_poly.pdbx_seq_one_letter_code
_entity_poly.pdbx_strand_id
1 'polypeptide(L)'
;MMPMGEVQPAQGLFMQKKGFLSENGEKPFSFSIHLLSKILRYQSKKMNGGIGMKKIDLDFSLEAVPQGHRNGFWKMLVVMLGLTFFSASMWSGGTLGTGLTFIQFIGIVLAGNLILGAYTGALAYIAAKTGLSTHLLTRYAFGEKGSYLSSFLLAATQVGWFGVGVAMFALPVQKVTGLDAYLLIAAAGLLMTGTAFFGMKALAILSFVAVPLITILGSFSVFKATETAGGLEGLMQYQPTEATSLAAALTICVGSFISAGTLTPDFARFSNTKRSAVVSTVIAFFIGNSIMFLFGAIGAIATGQSDISEVMFIQQLIFPAILVLGLNIWTTNDNALYASGLGFASILKIRKGKVVIFNGIIGTIAAMWLYNNFVGFLTVLGSTLPSIGAIILADYFIVNRGEYKKFADMKFKAVNWIAILAWAAGVAAANFVPGIPPINSLLGSAVTFVLVSKLAAALQGKKTVREGELRSDY
;
A
#
# COMPACT_ATOMS: atom_id res chain seq x y z
N MET A 1 -57.37 -34.67 -9.33
CA MET A 1 -58.15 -34.46 -8.09
C MET A 1 -57.55 -35.32 -6.98
N MET A 2 -56.76 -34.69 -6.11
CA MET A 2 -56.52 -35.03 -4.70
C MET A 2 -56.14 -33.71 -4.01
N PRO A 3 -56.55 -33.48 -2.75
CA PRO A 3 -56.98 -32.15 -2.33
C PRO A 3 -55.91 -31.35 -1.59
N MET A 4 -56.01 -30.03 -1.76
CA MET A 4 -55.49 -29.01 -0.86
C MET A 4 -56.20 -29.09 0.50
N GLY A 5 -55.42 -29.03 1.58
CA GLY A 5 -55.92 -28.83 2.94
C GLY A 5 -55.40 -27.51 3.48
N GLU A 6 -56.34 -26.60 3.74
CA GLU A 6 -56.15 -25.22 4.18
C GLU A 6 -55.65 -25.06 5.62
N VAL A 7 -55.08 -23.88 5.83
CA VAL A 7 -54.65 -23.20 7.05
C VAL A 7 -55.85 -22.85 7.95
N GLN A 8 -55.70 -22.90 9.29
CA GLN A 8 -56.04 -21.81 10.24
C GLN A 8 -55.78 -22.14 11.73
N PRO A 9 -55.72 -21.15 12.66
CA PRO A 9 -54.61 -20.98 13.62
C PRO A 9 -55.04 -21.11 15.10
N ALA A 10 -54.06 -21.19 16.00
CA ALA A 10 -54.25 -20.77 17.39
C ALA A 10 -52.93 -20.32 18.04
N GLN A 11 -53.00 -19.15 18.64
CA GLN A 11 -51.96 -18.47 19.41
C GLN A 11 -51.67 -19.20 20.73
N GLY A 12 -50.40 -19.13 21.16
CA GLY A 12 -50.04 -19.06 22.57
C GLY A 12 -49.45 -20.32 23.19
N LEU A 13 -48.12 -20.40 23.27
CA LEU A 13 -47.47 -20.58 24.57
C LEU A 13 -46.01 -20.11 24.52
N PHE A 14 -45.73 -19.12 25.36
CA PHE A 14 -44.42 -18.66 25.77
C PHE A 14 -43.58 -19.79 26.40
N MET A 15 -42.25 -19.61 26.36
CA MET A 15 -41.23 -20.25 27.21
C MET A 15 -40.83 -21.70 26.88
N GLN A 16 -39.72 -21.84 26.14
CA GLN A 16 -38.58 -22.65 26.62
C GLN A 16 -37.30 -22.27 25.87
N LYS A 17 -36.53 -21.35 26.48
CA LYS A 17 -35.10 -21.18 26.25
C LYS A 17 -34.40 -21.84 27.44
N LYS A 18 -33.63 -22.91 27.23
CA LYS A 18 -32.43 -23.27 28.00
C LYS A 18 -31.79 -24.54 27.43
N GLY A 19 -30.47 -24.50 27.26
CA GLY A 19 -29.66 -25.73 27.31
C GLY A 19 -28.65 -25.95 26.18
N PHE A 20 -27.67 -25.05 26.01
CA PHE A 20 -26.32 -25.46 25.60
C PHE A 20 -25.32 -24.54 26.33
N LEU A 21 -24.91 -24.98 27.52
CA LEU A 21 -23.78 -24.42 28.26
C LEU A 21 -22.64 -25.42 28.13
N SER A 22 -21.54 -24.99 27.52
CA SER A 22 -20.24 -25.65 27.61
C SER A 22 -19.63 -25.34 28.98
N GLU A 23 -19.05 -26.36 29.59
CA GLU A 23 -18.57 -26.43 30.98
C GLU A 23 -17.29 -25.62 31.30
N ASN A 24 -16.82 -24.76 30.39
CA ASN A 24 -15.83 -23.74 30.71
C ASN A 24 -16.27 -22.41 30.09
N GLY A 25 -16.96 -21.61 30.92
CA GLY A 25 -17.67 -20.39 30.55
C GLY A 25 -16.82 -19.18 30.11
N GLU A 26 -15.77 -19.39 29.32
CA GLU A 26 -15.11 -18.31 28.58
C GLU A 26 -15.55 -18.32 27.13
N LYS A 27 -16.37 -17.32 26.77
CA LYS A 27 -16.67 -17.03 25.36
C LYS A 27 -15.34 -16.66 24.66
N PRO A 28 -15.05 -17.15 23.45
CA PRO A 28 -13.85 -16.73 22.71
C PRO A 28 -13.77 -15.20 22.49
N PHE A 29 -14.92 -14.51 22.59
CA PHE A 29 -15.04 -13.06 22.53
C PHE A 29 -14.51 -12.31 23.76
N SER A 30 -14.48 -12.91 24.95
CA SER A 30 -13.98 -12.24 26.16
C SER A 30 -12.44 -12.21 26.20
N PHE A 31 -11.78 -13.23 25.66
CA PHE A 31 -10.33 -13.35 25.66
C PHE A 31 -9.65 -12.23 24.86
N SER A 32 -10.16 -11.91 23.66
CA SER A 32 -9.63 -10.83 22.81
C SER A 32 -9.79 -9.45 23.42
N ILE A 33 -10.94 -9.15 24.04
CA ILE A 33 -11.20 -7.85 24.69
C ILE A 33 -10.39 -7.72 25.98
N HIS A 34 -10.29 -8.81 26.75
CA HIS A 34 -9.55 -8.83 28.02
C HIS A 34 -8.05 -8.65 27.78
N LEU A 35 -7.50 -9.32 26.76
CA LEU A 35 -6.10 -9.15 26.33
C LEU A 35 -5.83 -7.72 25.83
N LEU A 36 -6.72 -7.16 25.00
CA LEU A 36 -6.67 -5.76 24.58
C LEU A 36 -6.62 -4.83 25.80
N SER A 37 -7.51 -5.04 26.78
CA SER A 37 -7.61 -4.20 27.98
C SER A 37 -6.36 -4.28 28.88
N LYS A 38 -5.74 -5.46 29.03
CA LYS A 38 -4.50 -5.65 29.81
C LYS A 38 -3.32 -4.98 29.12
N ILE A 39 -3.23 -5.08 27.81
CA ILE A 39 -2.19 -4.42 27.00
C ILE A 39 -2.35 -2.89 27.07
N LEU A 40 -3.58 -2.38 26.93
CA LEU A 40 -3.89 -0.95 27.04
C LEU A 40 -3.54 -0.38 28.43
N ARG A 41 -3.84 -1.10 29.52
CA ARG A 41 -3.46 -0.69 30.89
C ARG A 41 -1.96 -0.69 31.13
N TYR A 42 -1.24 -1.69 30.61
CA TYR A 42 0.22 -1.76 30.71
C TYR A 42 0.90 -0.60 29.97
N GLN A 43 0.41 -0.23 28.78
CA GLN A 43 0.98 0.88 28.00
C GLN A 43 0.63 2.26 28.56
N SER A 44 -0.57 2.44 29.13
CA SER A 44 -0.96 3.68 29.83
C SER A 44 -0.02 4.00 31.00
N LYS A 45 0.34 2.99 31.81
CA LYS A 45 1.32 3.15 32.91
C LYS A 45 2.71 3.60 32.45
N LYS A 46 3.15 3.21 31.25
CA LYS A 46 4.45 3.59 30.70
C LYS A 46 4.49 5.03 30.13
N MET A 47 3.32 5.62 29.86
CA MET A 47 3.18 6.96 29.26
C MET A 47 2.98 8.10 30.28
N ASN A 48 2.40 7.81 31.45
CA ASN A 48 2.10 8.84 32.45
C ASN A 48 3.27 9.17 33.40
N GLY A 49 4.44 8.53 33.22
CA GLY A 49 5.65 8.85 33.96
C GLY A 49 6.52 9.87 33.23
N GLY A 50 6.23 11.17 33.34
CA GLY A 50 7.13 12.24 32.92
C GLY A 50 6.45 13.50 32.39
N ILE A 51 6.14 14.45 33.28
CA ILE A 51 5.71 15.80 32.93
C ILE A 51 6.96 16.62 32.58
N GLY A 52 7.06 17.15 31.35
CA GLY A 52 8.00 18.22 31.00
C GLY A 52 9.09 17.93 29.95
N MET A 53 8.86 17.14 28.89
CA MET A 53 9.82 17.03 27.77
C MET A 53 9.24 17.48 26.43
N LYS A 54 10.05 18.26 25.69
CA LYS A 54 9.93 18.57 24.25
C LYS A 54 9.44 17.31 23.52
N LYS A 55 8.33 17.39 22.76
CA LYS A 55 7.77 16.25 22.01
C LYS A 55 8.89 15.61 21.17
N ILE A 56 9.39 14.45 21.59
CA ILE A 56 10.39 13.68 20.85
C ILE A 56 9.70 13.15 19.60
N ASP A 57 10.21 13.47 18.41
CA ASP A 57 9.76 12.88 17.15
C ASP A 57 10.29 11.45 17.06
N LEU A 58 9.51 10.50 17.58
CA LEU A 58 9.85 9.08 17.58
C LEU A 58 9.86 8.47 16.17
N ASP A 59 9.32 9.19 15.17
CA ASP A 59 9.22 8.73 13.80
C ASP A 59 10.39 9.23 12.92
N PHE A 60 11.32 10.02 13.47
CA PHE A 60 12.48 10.55 12.75
C PHE A 60 12.08 11.16 11.40
N SER A 61 11.04 12.02 11.40
CA SER A 61 10.40 12.47 10.17
C SER A 61 11.28 13.36 9.29
N LEU A 62 12.25 14.05 9.91
CA LEU A 62 13.16 15.00 9.26
C LEU A 62 14.63 14.61 9.34
N GLU A 63 14.94 13.43 9.87
CA GLU A 63 16.31 12.98 10.11
C GLU A 63 16.49 11.48 9.82
N ALA A 64 17.75 11.04 9.82
CA ALA A 64 18.08 9.62 9.63
C ALA A 64 17.78 8.82 10.91
N VAL A 65 17.21 7.63 10.77
CA VAL A 65 16.94 6.73 11.90
C VAL A 65 18.27 6.25 12.52
N PRO A 66 18.54 6.53 13.81
CA PRO A 66 19.74 6.07 14.50
C PRO A 66 19.78 4.55 14.64
N GLN A 67 20.97 3.95 14.66
CA GLN A 67 21.13 2.48 14.73
C GLN A 67 20.42 1.83 15.94
N GLY A 68 20.43 2.48 17.10
CA GLY A 68 19.76 1.98 18.31
C GLY A 68 18.23 1.89 18.23
N HIS A 69 17.61 2.52 17.21
CA HIS A 69 16.16 2.51 16.99
C HIS A 69 15.76 1.60 15.81
N ARG A 70 16.68 0.76 15.32
CA ARG A 70 16.47 -0.15 14.19
C ARG A 70 16.16 -1.57 14.63
N ASN A 71 15.54 -2.33 13.73
CA ASN A 71 14.92 -3.62 13.98
C ASN A 71 15.57 -4.72 13.14
N GLY A 72 15.54 -5.95 13.66
CA GLY A 72 16.05 -7.14 12.98
C GLY A 72 15.08 -7.71 11.94
N PHE A 73 15.54 -8.75 11.24
CA PHE A 73 14.86 -9.37 10.09
C PHE A 73 13.41 -9.74 10.33
N TRP A 74 13.09 -10.48 11.39
CA TRP A 74 11.73 -10.97 11.62
C TRP A 74 10.71 -9.85 11.82
N LYS A 75 11.09 -8.81 12.57
CA LYS A 75 10.22 -7.64 12.76
C LYS A 75 10.06 -6.86 11.45
N MET A 76 11.12 -6.72 10.67
CA MET A 76 11.04 -6.09 9.35
C MET A 76 10.17 -6.90 8.37
N LEU A 77 10.28 -8.23 8.38
CA LEU A 77 9.46 -9.12 7.56
C LEU A 77 7.98 -8.97 7.89
N VAL A 78 7.60 -8.96 9.17
CA VAL A 78 6.20 -8.75 9.56
C VAL A 78 5.69 -7.38 9.15
N VAL A 79 6.51 -6.33 9.31
CA VAL A 79 6.13 -4.97 8.87
C VAL A 79 5.91 -4.94 7.35
N MET A 80 6.82 -5.52 6.57
CA MET A 80 6.72 -5.54 5.12
C MET A 80 5.56 -6.43 4.63
N LEU A 81 5.33 -7.59 5.26
CA LEU A 81 4.16 -8.43 4.96
C LEU A 81 2.86 -7.73 5.34
N GLY A 82 2.82 -7.02 6.47
CA GLY A 82 1.67 -6.19 6.84
C GLY A 82 1.37 -5.10 5.81
N LEU A 83 2.40 -4.58 5.14
CA LEU A 83 2.25 -3.64 4.02
C LEU A 83 1.67 -4.32 2.77
N THR A 84 2.09 -5.56 2.45
CA THR A 84 1.70 -6.22 1.20
C THR A 84 0.43 -7.06 1.28
N PHE A 85 0.03 -7.45 2.49
CA PHE A 85 -1.24 -8.13 2.77
C PHE A 85 -2.38 -7.11 2.76
N PHE A 86 -2.75 -6.68 1.56
CA PHE A 86 -3.68 -5.60 1.32
C PHE A 86 -4.91 -6.07 0.53
N SER A 87 -6.09 -5.71 1.02
CA SER A 87 -7.36 -6.15 0.41
C SER A 87 -7.55 -5.67 -1.04
N ALA A 88 -7.06 -4.48 -1.41
CA ALA A 88 -7.18 -4.01 -2.80
C ALA A 88 -6.31 -4.82 -3.79
N SER A 89 -5.31 -5.54 -3.30
CA SER A 89 -4.50 -6.48 -4.09
C SER A 89 -5.29 -7.73 -4.44
N MET A 90 -6.18 -8.16 -3.55
CA MET A 90 -7.15 -9.21 -3.86
C MET A 90 -8.11 -8.72 -4.95
N TRP A 91 -8.59 -7.48 -4.89
CA TRP A 91 -9.43 -6.94 -5.97
C TRP A 91 -8.67 -6.81 -7.30
N SER A 92 -7.42 -6.34 -7.26
CA SER A 92 -6.55 -6.32 -8.45
C SER A 92 -6.37 -7.73 -9.01
N GLY A 93 -6.13 -8.72 -8.15
CA GLY A 93 -6.09 -10.14 -8.51
C GLY A 93 -7.39 -10.63 -9.13
N GLY A 94 -8.55 -10.29 -8.57
CA GLY A 94 -9.86 -10.67 -9.11
C GLY A 94 -10.16 -10.04 -10.48
N THR A 95 -9.74 -8.79 -10.67
CA THR A 95 -9.80 -8.11 -11.97
C THR A 95 -8.96 -8.84 -13.02
N LEU A 96 -7.74 -9.26 -12.65
CA LEU A 96 -6.90 -10.05 -13.56
C LEU A 96 -7.43 -11.47 -13.77
N GLY A 97 -8.02 -12.10 -12.75
CA GLY A 97 -8.59 -13.44 -12.82
C GLY A 97 -9.80 -13.52 -13.76
N THR A 98 -10.60 -12.47 -13.83
CA THR A 98 -11.73 -12.38 -14.77
C THR A 98 -11.30 -12.05 -16.20
N GLY A 99 -10.14 -11.41 -16.37
CA GLY A 99 -9.66 -10.93 -17.67
C GLY A 99 -8.56 -11.77 -18.34
N LEU A 100 -8.01 -12.80 -17.68
CA LEU A 100 -6.89 -13.61 -18.20
C LEU A 100 -7.18 -15.10 -18.03
N THR A 101 -6.51 -15.94 -18.84
CA THR A 101 -6.42 -17.38 -18.50
C THR A 101 -5.60 -17.56 -17.23
N PHE A 102 -5.80 -18.67 -16.52
CA PHE A 102 -5.10 -18.91 -15.26
C PHE A 102 -3.57 -18.91 -15.42
N ILE A 103 -3.05 -19.46 -16.52
CA ILE A 103 -1.60 -19.44 -16.82
C ILE A 103 -1.10 -18.02 -17.11
N GLN A 104 -1.82 -17.24 -17.90
CA GLN A 104 -1.46 -15.84 -18.16
C GLN A 104 -1.47 -15.04 -16.86
N PHE A 105 -2.47 -15.24 -16.00
CA PHE A 105 -2.56 -14.61 -14.69
C PHE A 105 -1.33 -14.91 -13.83
N ILE A 106 -0.95 -16.19 -13.67
CA ILE A 106 0.24 -16.57 -12.88
C ILE A 106 1.50 -15.90 -13.46
N GLY A 107 1.66 -15.93 -14.79
CA GLY A 107 2.79 -15.26 -15.45
C GLY A 107 2.85 -13.76 -15.17
N ILE A 108 1.72 -13.06 -15.28
CA ILE A 108 1.62 -11.61 -15.03
C ILE A 108 1.92 -11.28 -13.57
N VAL A 109 1.35 -12.03 -12.63
CA VAL A 109 1.54 -11.78 -11.19
C VAL A 109 2.99 -12.01 -10.79
N LEU A 110 3.61 -13.11 -11.25
CA LEU A 110 5.02 -13.37 -10.96
C LEU A 110 5.93 -12.32 -11.61
N ALA A 111 5.68 -11.94 -12.86
CA ALA A 111 6.49 -10.92 -13.54
C ALA A 111 6.34 -9.54 -12.87
N GLY A 112 5.11 -9.09 -12.62
CA GLY A 112 4.83 -7.80 -12.01
C GLY A 112 5.38 -7.70 -10.59
N ASN A 113 5.21 -8.75 -9.78
CA ASN A 113 5.73 -8.78 -8.43
C ASN A 113 7.24 -8.97 -8.36
N LEU A 114 7.87 -9.57 -9.38
CA LEU A 114 9.34 -9.60 -9.49
C LEU A 114 9.87 -8.19 -9.78
N ILE A 115 9.24 -7.45 -10.69
CA ILE A 115 9.57 -6.05 -10.98
C ILE A 115 9.42 -5.21 -9.71
N LEU A 116 8.29 -5.33 -9.02
CA LEU A 116 8.05 -4.63 -7.76
C LEU A 116 9.08 -5.04 -6.70
N GLY A 117 9.34 -6.32 -6.49
CA GLY A 117 10.31 -6.82 -5.52
C GLY A 117 11.73 -6.32 -5.79
N ALA A 118 12.17 -6.30 -7.06
CA ALA A 118 13.48 -5.75 -7.43
C ALA A 118 13.56 -4.23 -7.17
N TYR A 119 12.53 -3.49 -7.60
CA TYR A 119 12.42 -2.05 -7.41
C TYR A 119 12.42 -1.65 -5.93
N THR A 120 11.55 -2.28 -5.13
CA THR A 120 11.42 -2.00 -3.69
C THR A 120 12.62 -2.51 -2.91
N GLY A 121 13.18 -3.66 -3.28
CA GLY A 121 14.41 -4.19 -2.70
C GLY A 121 15.58 -3.22 -2.88
N ALA A 122 15.74 -2.65 -4.07
CA ALA A 122 16.77 -1.65 -4.33
C ALA A 122 16.57 -0.37 -3.51
N LEU A 123 15.33 0.11 -3.37
CA LEU A 123 15.00 1.24 -2.50
C LEU A 123 15.25 0.93 -1.01
N ALA A 124 14.90 -0.29 -0.57
CA ALA A 124 15.11 -0.78 0.79
C ALA A 124 16.60 -0.83 1.15
N TYR A 125 17.47 -1.17 0.19
CA TYR A 125 18.93 -1.11 0.38
C TYR A 125 19.37 0.30 0.74
N ILE A 126 18.95 1.31 -0.03
CA ILE A 126 19.32 2.72 0.17
C ILE A 126 18.81 3.19 1.53
N ALA A 127 17.55 2.87 1.85
CA ALA A 127 16.92 3.25 3.10
C ALA A 127 17.65 2.66 4.31
N ALA A 128 18.00 1.38 4.28
CA ALA A 128 18.74 0.74 5.36
C ALA A 128 20.18 1.27 5.48
N LYS A 129 20.85 1.60 4.36
CA LYS A 129 22.20 2.18 4.43
C LYS A 129 22.17 3.59 5.02
N THR A 130 21.23 4.43 4.60
CA THR A 130 21.21 5.86 4.95
C THR A 130 20.37 6.18 6.19
N GLY A 131 19.39 5.34 6.53
CA GLY A 131 18.39 5.62 7.56
C GLY A 131 17.34 6.65 7.16
N LEU A 132 17.28 7.04 5.88
CA LEU A 132 16.43 8.12 5.39
C LEU A 132 15.09 7.63 4.85
N SER A 133 14.05 8.44 5.01
CA SER A 133 12.76 8.26 4.36
C SER A 133 12.81 8.63 2.88
N THR A 134 11.77 8.24 2.14
CA THR A 134 11.58 8.56 0.72
C THR A 134 11.63 10.07 0.48
N HIS A 135 10.98 10.82 1.37
CA HIS A 135 10.92 12.28 1.32
C HIS A 135 12.29 12.95 1.52
N LEU A 136 13.20 12.33 2.28
CA LEU A 136 14.57 12.85 2.45
C LEU A 136 15.48 12.39 1.30
N LEU A 137 15.30 11.16 0.79
CA LEU A 137 16.04 10.67 -0.38
C LEU A 137 15.74 11.47 -1.64
N THR A 138 14.48 11.88 -1.83
CA THR A 138 14.09 12.72 -2.97
C THR A 138 14.73 14.11 -2.93
N ARG A 139 15.19 14.61 -1.78
CA ARG A 139 15.96 15.87 -1.72
C ARG A 139 17.35 15.75 -2.36
N TYR A 140 17.99 14.58 -2.30
CA TYR A 140 19.24 14.35 -3.03
C TYR A 140 19.02 14.45 -4.53
N ALA A 141 18.02 13.72 -5.03
CA ALA A 141 17.79 13.63 -6.47
C ALA A 141 17.10 14.88 -7.05
N PHE A 142 16.04 15.38 -6.41
CA PHE A 142 15.20 16.48 -6.93
C PHE A 142 15.58 17.86 -6.35
N GLY A 143 16.41 17.92 -5.32
CA GLY A 143 16.65 19.15 -4.56
C GLY A 143 15.57 19.44 -3.51
N GLU A 144 15.77 20.49 -2.73
CA GLU A 144 14.93 20.81 -1.56
C GLU A 144 13.48 21.11 -1.94
N LYS A 145 13.24 22.10 -2.81
CA LYS A 145 11.90 22.44 -3.31
C LYS A 145 11.45 21.50 -4.43
N GLY A 146 12.37 20.98 -5.23
CA GLY A 146 12.03 20.00 -6.28
C GLY A 146 11.45 18.71 -5.70
N SER A 147 11.85 18.31 -4.49
CA SER A 147 11.26 17.17 -3.77
C SER A 147 9.76 17.32 -3.48
N TYR A 148 9.20 18.54 -3.53
CA TYR A 148 7.78 18.78 -3.26
C TYR A 148 6.88 18.11 -4.30
N LEU A 149 7.32 18.01 -5.56
CA LEU A 149 6.57 17.27 -6.59
C LEU A 149 6.41 15.81 -6.18
N SER A 150 7.51 15.15 -5.82
CA SER A 150 7.48 13.75 -5.39
C SER A 150 6.66 13.58 -4.12
N SER A 151 6.87 14.43 -3.11
CA SER A 151 6.13 14.35 -1.85
C SER A 151 4.63 14.58 -2.06
N PHE A 152 4.24 15.48 -2.95
CA PHE A 152 2.84 15.75 -3.28
C PHE A 152 2.21 14.55 -3.96
N LEU A 153 2.84 14.00 -5.00
CA LEU A 153 2.29 12.86 -5.75
C LEU A 153 2.13 11.63 -4.85
N LEU A 154 3.13 11.32 -4.03
CA LEU A 154 3.07 10.21 -3.10
C LEU A 154 2.01 10.44 -2.03
N ALA A 155 1.93 11.64 -1.44
CA ALA A 155 0.94 11.97 -0.41
C ALA A 155 -0.49 11.99 -0.95
N ALA A 156 -0.73 12.61 -2.11
CA ALA A 156 -2.03 12.66 -2.77
C ALA A 156 -2.51 11.24 -3.13
N THR A 157 -1.60 10.36 -3.55
CA THR A 157 -1.94 8.96 -3.80
C THR A 157 -2.42 8.25 -2.55
N GLN A 158 -1.83 8.54 -1.38
CA GLN A 158 -2.31 7.96 -0.12
C GLN A 158 -3.71 8.44 0.26
N VAL A 159 -4.09 9.68 -0.10
CA VAL A 159 -5.48 10.16 0.04
C VAL A 159 -6.43 9.35 -0.85
N GLY A 160 -6.00 9.04 -2.07
CA GLY A 160 -6.75 8.17 -2.98
C GLY A 160 -6.95 6.76 -2.40
N TRP A 161 -5.88 6.13 -1.91
CA TRP A 161 -5.96 4.81 -1.27
C TRP A 161 -6.84 4.79 -0.04
N PHE A 162 -6.81 5.86 0.77
CA PHE A 162 -7.74 6.02 1.87
C PHE A 162 -9.20 5.98 1.38
N GLY A 163 -9.54 6.76 0.35
CA GLY A 163 -10.88 6.78 -0.25
C GLY A 163 -11.34 5.41 -0.76
N VAL A 164 -10.47 4.72 -1.51
CA VAL A 164 -10.73 3.34 -1.97
C VAL A 164 -11.00 2.43 -0.78
N GLY A 165 -10.17 2.49 0.26
CA GLY A 165 -10.34 1.68 1.47
C GLY A 165 -11.67 1.96 2.18
N VAL A 166 -12.08 3.23 2.29
CA VAL A 166 -13.37 3.57 2.93
C VAL A 166 -14.54 2.93 2.20
N ALA A 167 -14.57 3.00 0.86
CA ALA A 167 -15.61 2.34 0.06
C ALA A 167 -15.54 0.81 0.18
N MET A 168 -14.34 0.23 0.10
CA MET A 168 -14.13 -1.22 0.28
C MET A 168 -14.55 -1.74 1.66
N PHE A 169 -14.58 -0.88 2.69
CA PHE A 169 -15.14 -1.23 3.99
C PHE A 169 -16.66 -1.07 4.03
N ALA A 170 -17.20 0.02 3.47
CA ALA A 170 -18.60 0.39 3.59
C ALA A 170 -19.54 -0.49 2.75
N LEU A 171 -19.18 -0.80 1.50
CA LEU A 171 -20.05 -1.54 0.57
C LEU A 171 -20.35 -2.98 1.03
N PRO A 172 -19.40 -3.75 1.59
CA PRO A 172 -19.71 -5.05 2.18
C PRO A 172 -20.69 -4.95 3.35
N VAL A 173 -20.54 -3.93 4.20
CA VAL A 173 -21.46 -3.67 5.33
C VAL A 173 -22.84 -3.29 4.81
N GLN A 174 -22.92 -2.49 3.75
CA GLN A 174 -24.16 -2.11 3.08
C GLN A 174 -24.96 -3.35 2.64
N LYS A 175 -24.31 -4.34 2.01
CA LYS A 175 -24.98 -5.57 1.53
C LYS A 175 -25.66 -6.36 2.65
N VAL A 176 -25.06 -6.38 3.83
CA VAL A 176 -25.57 -7.16 4.96
C VAL A 176 -26.61 -6.37 5.77
N THR A 177 -26.47 -5.05 5.83
CA THR A 177 -27.31 -4.20 6.69
C THR A 177 -28.45 -3.50 5.95
N GLY A 178 -28.34 -3.33 4.64
CA GLY A 178 -29.27 -2.55 3.81
C GLY A 178 -29.20 -1.03 4.04
N LEU A 179 -28.24 -0.54 4.84
CA LEU A 179 -28.06 0.89 5.09
C LEU A 179 -27.57 1.63 3.85
N ASP A 180 -27.74 2.95 3.80
CA ASP A 180 -27.26 3.77 2.70
C ASP A 180 -25.71 3.75 2.59
N ALA A 181 -25.21 3.56 1.38
CA ALA A 181 -23.76 3.45 1.10
C ALA A 181 -23.01 4.74 1.45
N TYR A 182 -23.57 5.91 1.10
CA TYR A 182 -22.91 7.19 1.34
C TYR A 182 -22.87 7.52 2.83
N LEU A 183 -23.90 7.17 3.58
CA LEU A 183 -23.92 7.29 5.04
C LEU A 183 -22.84 6.41 5.68
N LEU A 184 -22.71 5.15 5.24
CA LEU A 184 -21.67 4.24 5.73
C LEU A 184 -20.26 4.73 5.38
N ILE A 185 -20.06 5.26 4.16
CA ILE A 185 -18.80 5.86 3.72
C ILE A 185 -18.46 7.09 4.57
N ALA A 186 -19.42 7.98 4.80
CA ALA A 186 -19.22 9.17 5.62
C ALA A 186 -18.87 8.78 7.07
N ALA A 187 -19.61 7.83 7.66
CA ALA A 187 -19.36 7.36 9.02
C ALA A 187 -17.99 6.66 9.15
N ALA A 188 -17.68 5.70 8.27
CA ALA A 188 -16.41 4.99 8.28
C ALA A 188 -15.23 5.93 8.01
N GLY A 189 -15.36 6.83 7.03
CA GLY A 189 -14.36 7.84 6.70
C GLY A 189 -14.06 8.77 7.88
N LEU A 190 -15.09 9.28 8.57
CA LEU A 190 -14.93 10.10 9.77
C LEU A 190 -14.26 9.34 10.91
N LEU A 191 -14.67 8.09 11.17
CA LEU A 191 -14.11 7.27 12.23
C LEU A 191 -12.62 6.94 11.97
N MET A 192 -12.29 6.49 10.75
CA MET A 192 -10.90 6.19 10.36
C MET A 192 -10.02 7.45 10.37
N THR A 193 -10.56 8.59 9.95
CA THR A 193 -9.85 9.89 10.03
C THR A 193 -9.60 10.28 11.48
N GLY A 194 -10.60 10.10 12.35
CA GLY A 194 -10.47 10.33 13.79
C GLY A 194 -9.38 9.49 14.41
N THR A 195 -9.35 8.18 14.13
CA THR A 195 -8.30 7.28 14.65
C THR A 195 -6.90 7.69 14.16
N ALA A 196 -6.78 8.09 12.90
CA ALA A 196 -5.52 8.57 12.32
C ALA A 196 -5.06 9.90 12.95
N PHE A 197 -6.00 10.80 13.26
CA PHE A 197 -5.71 12.07 13.92
C PHE A 197 -5.18 11.90 15.35
N PHE A 198 -5.83 11.03 16.14
CA PHE A 198 -5.43 10.76 17.52
C PHE A 198 -4.23 9.81 17.64
N GLY A 199 -3.83 9.18 16.52
CA GLY A 199 -2.63 8.36 16.42
C GLY A 199 -2.76 7.06 17.19
N MET A 200 -3.38 6.05 16.57
CA MET A 200 -3.40 4.72 17.18
C MET A 200 -2.00 4.10 17.16
N LYS A 201 -1.33 4.13 18.33
CA LYS A 201 -0.09 3.37 18.60
C LYS A 201 -0.25 1.84 18.45
N ALA A 202 -1.46 1.36 18.15
CA ALA A 202 -1.85 -0.05 18.02
C ALA A 202 -1.53 -0.68 16.65
N LEU A 203 -1.07 0.11 15.69
CA LEU A 203 -0.93 -0.32 14.29
C LEU A 203 -0.01 -1.54 14.08
N ALA A 204 1.12 -1.59 14.79
CA ALA A 204 2.04 -2.74 14.70
C ALA A 204 1.39 -4.02 15.25
N ILE A 205 0.69 -3.93 16.39
CA ILE A 205 0.04 -5.08 17.04
C ILE A 205 -1.13 -5.59 16.18
N LEU A 206 -1.89 -4.68 15.58
CA LEU A 206 -3.00 -5.04 14.70
C LEU A 206 -2.52 -5.76 13.43
N SER A 207 -1.40 -5.34 12.85
CA SER A 207 -0.80 -6.01 11.68
C SER A 207 -0.37 -7.45 11.99
N PHE A 208 0.16 -7.71 13.20
CA PHE A 208 0.51 -9.06 13.66
C PHE A 208 -0.69 -10.01 13.72
N VAL A 209 -1.90 -9.48 13.91
CA VAL A 209 -3.14 -10.27 14.00
C VAL A 209 -3.85 -10.33 12.64
N ALA A 210 -3.89 -9.22 11.91
CA ALA A 210 -4.58 -9.12 10.62
C ALA A 210 -3.96 -10.03 9.55
N VAL A 211 -2.63 -10.12 9.46
CA VAL A 211 -1.93 -10.94 8.44
C VAL A 211 -2.28 -12.44 8.57
N PRO A 212 -2.18 -13.08 9.74
CA PRO A 212 -2.63 -14.47 9.89
C PRO A 212 -4.12 -14.65 9.59
N LEU A 213 -4.99 -13.75 10.07
CA LEU A 213 -6.43 -13.87 9.87
C LEU A 213 -6.83 -13.77 8.39
N ILE A 214 -6.27 -12.81 7.65
CA ILE A 214 -6.57 -12.67 6.22
C ILE A 214 -5.96 -13.83 5.41
N THR A 215 -4.82 -14.39 5.86
CA THR A 215 -4.24 -15.60 5.25
C THR A 215 -5.18 -16.78 5.40
N ILE A 216 -5.71 -17.00 6.60
CA ILE A 216 -6.64 -18.11 6.89
C ILE A 216 -7.93 -17.93 6.09
N LEU A 217 -8.55 -16.74 6.15
CA LEU A 217 -9.77 -16.44 5.43
C LEU A 217 -9.60 -16.59 3.92
N GLY A 218 -8.53 -16.00 3.37
CA GLY A 218 -8.22 -16.06 1.95
C GLY A 218 -7.91 -17.48 1.47
N SER A 219 -7.15 -18.25 2.23
CA SER A 219 -6.88 -19.66 1.90
C SER A 219 -8.15 -20.51 1.91
N PHE A 220 -9.04 -20.29 2.89
CA PHE A 220 -10.33 -20.97 2.94
C PHE A 220 -11.24 -20.59 1.76
N SER A 221 -11.26 -19.31 1.39
CA SER A 221 -11.98 -18.81 0.23
C SER A 221 -11.45 -19.42 -1.08
N VAL A 222 -10.13 -19.51 -1.25
CA VAL A 222 -9.48 -20.19 -2.38
C VAL A 222 -9.86 -21.65 -2.45
N PHE A 223 -9.86 -22.36 -1.32
CA PHE A 223 -10.26 -23.76 -1.28
C PHE A 223 -11.69 -23.95 -1.82
N LYS A 224 -12.67 -23.19 -1.28
CA LYS A 224 -14.07 -23.24 -1.75
C LYS A 224 -14.21 -22.85 -3.23
N ALA A 225 -13.52 -21.80 -3.64
CA ALA A 225 -13.54 -21.33 -5.03
C ALA A 225 -12.97 -22.37 -5.99
N THR A 226 -11.86 -23.01 -5.63
CA THR A 226 -11.22 -24.06 -6.44
C THR A 226 -12.14 -25.26 -6.59
N GLU A 227 -12.82 -25.69 -5.53
CA GLU A 227 -13.80 -26.77 -5.59
C GLU A 227 -14.97 -26.41 -6.52
N THR A 228 -15.51 -25.19 -6.39
CA THR A 228 -16.61 -24.69 -7.24
C THR A 228 -16.19 -24.57 -8.70
N ALA A 229 -14.93 -24.25 -8.97
CA ALA A 229 -14.38 -24.12 -10.32
C ALA A 229 -14.07 -25.46 -11.00
N GLY A 230 -14.35 -26.62 -10.36
CA GLY A 230 -14.00 -27.94 -10.93
C GLY A 230 -12.57 -28.39 -10.62
N GLY A 231 -11.99 -27.91 -9.52
CA GLY A 231 -10.63 -28.23 -9.11
C GLY A 231 -9.56 -27.48 -9.90
N LEU A 232 -8.31 -27.94 -9.78
CA LEU A 232 -7.18 -27.34 -10.50
C LEU A 232 -7.34 -27.47 -12.02
N GLU A 233 -7.94 -28.56 -12.50
CA GLU A 233 -8.20 -28.77 -13.92
C GLU A 233 -9.16 -27.70 -14.47
N GLY A 234 -10.25 -27.42 -13.76
CA GLY A 234 -11.19 -26.36 -14.16
C GLY A 234 -10.57 -24.96 -14.14
N LEU A 235 -9.69 -24.66 -13.17
CA LEU A 235 -8.90 -23.42 -13.19
C LEU A 235 -7.99 -23.35 -14.43
N MET A 236 -7.33 -24.44 -14.79
CA MET A 236 -6.44 -24.50 -15.95
C MET A 236 -7.19 -24.39 -17.29
N GLN A 237 -8.45 -24.82 -17.34
CA GLN A 237 -9.31 -24.74 -18.52
C GLN A 237 -10.06 -23.42 -18.64
N TYR A 238 -10.06 -22.59 -17.58
CA TYR A 238 -10.78 -21.32 -17.56
C TYR A 238 -10.36 -20.40 -18.72
N GLN A 239 -11.36 -19.80 -19.37
CA GLN A 239 -11.21 -18.78 -20.40
C GLN A 239 -12.00 -17.53 -20.01
N PRO A 240 -11.38 -16.34 -20.06
CA PRO A 240 -12.09 -15.10 -19.75
C PRO A 240 -13.11 -14.76 -20.85
N THR A 241 -14.28 -14.25 -20.47
CA THR A 241 -15.30 -13.77 -21.42
C THR A 241 -14.79 -12.57 -22.22
N GLU A 242 -14.08 -11.66 -21.56
CA GLU A 242 -13.43 -10.50 -22.17
C GLU A 242 -11.95 -10.50 -21.80
N ALA A 243 -11.08 -10.64 -22.81
CA ALA A 243 -9.64 -10.73 -22.59
C ALA A 243 -9.03 -9.35 -22.31
N THR A 244 -8.29 -9.24 -21.21
CA THR A 244 -7.47 -8.08 -20.88
C THR A 244 -6.09 -8.23 -21.55
N SER A 245 -5.57 -7.15 -22.15
CA SER A 245 -4.22 -7.18 -22.74
C SER A 245 -3.14 -7.42 -21.68
N LEU A 246 -2.07 -8.13 -22.04
CA LEU A 246 -0.96 -8.40 -21.10
C LEU A 246 -0.30 -7.11 -20.60
N ALA A 247 -0.24 -6.06 -21.42
CA ALA A 247 0.27 -4.76 -21.03
C ALA A 247 -0.62 -4.07 -19.97
N ALA A 248 -1.94 -4.09 -20.15
CA ALA A 248 -2.88 -3.58 -19.16
C ALA A 248 -2.83 -4.41 -17.87
N ALA A 249 -2.76 -5.74 -17.99
CA ALA A 249 -2.69 -6.65 -16.85
C ALA A 249 -1.44 -6.40 -15.99
N LEU A 250 -0.27 -6.23 -16.62
CA LEU A 250 0.96 -5.91 -15.91
C LEU A 250 0.91 -4.49 -15.31
N THR A 251 0.21 -3.55 -15.96
CA THR A 251 -0.02 -2.20 -15.42
C THR A 251 -0.88 -2.22 -14.18
N ILE A 252 -1.95 -3.03 -14.16
CA ILE A 252 -2.78 -3.26 -12.96
C ILE A 252 -1.94 -3.88 -11.85
N CYS A 253 -1.17 -4.93 -12.17
CA CYS A 253 -0.32 -5.61 -11.19
C CYS A 253 0.71 -4.68 -10.56
N VAL A 254 1.50 -3.96 -11.36
CA VAL A 254 2.49 -3.00 -10.85
C VAL A 254 1.81 -1.81 -10.18
N GLY A 255 0.77 -1.24 -10.79
CA GLY A 255 0.01 -0.09 -10.29
C GLY A 255 -0.60 -0.31 -8.91
N SER A 256 -1.02 -1.54 -8.61
CA SER A 256 -1.58 -1.93 -7.29
C SER A 256 -0.66 -1.60 -6.12
N PHE A 257 0.67 -1.64 -6.33
CA PHE A 257 1.65 -1.49 -5.26
C PHE A 257 2.76 -0.50 -5.54
N ILE A 258 2.88 0.07 -6.74
CA ILE A 258 4.01 0.96 -7.06
C ILE A 258 4.06 2.19 -6.14
N SER A 259 2.91 2.68 -5.67
CA SER A 259 2.85 3.80 -4.74
C SER A 259 3.48 3.45 -3.39
N ALA A 260 2.99 2.40 -2.73
CA ALA A 260 3.56 1.90 -1.48
C ALA A 260 5.00 1.40 -1.68
N GLY A 261 5.30 0.80 -2.83
CA GLY A 261 6.62 0.36 -3.21
C GLY A 261 7.62 1.52 -3.31
N THR A 262 7.22 2.67 -3.85
CA THR A 262 8.06 3.87 -3.89
C THR A 262 8.29 4.43 -2.49
N LEU A 263 7.33 4.26 -1.58
CA LEU A 263 7.43 4.63 -0.16
C LEU A 263 8.16 3.59 0.70
N THR A 264 8.65 2.49 0.13
CA THR A 264 9.43 1.46 0.85
C THR A 264 10.50 2.04 1.79
N PRO A 265 11.26 3.09 1.43
CA PRO A 265 12.25 3.67 2.32
C PRO A 265 11.71 4.14 3.68
N ASP A 266 10.44 4.57 3.75
CA ASP A 266 9.82 5.05 4.99
C ASP A 266 9.75 3.95 6.06
N PHE A 267 9.61 2.71 5.62
CA PHE A 267 9.57 1.52 6.47
C PHE A 267 10.96 0.87 6.56
N ALA A 268 11.65 0.68 5.43
CA ALA A 268 12.91 -0.06 5.37
C ALA A 268 14.09 0.63 6.08
N ARG A 269 14.03 1.97 6.27
CA ARG A 269 15.04 2.73 7.02
C ARG A 269 15.20 2.29 8.48
N PHE A 270 14.19 1.64 9.04
CA PHE A 270 14.23 1.07 10.38
C PHE A 270 14.92 -0.30 10.44
N SER A 271 15.50 -0.80 9.35
CA SER A 271 16.21 -2.09 9.36
C SER A 271 17.66 -1.94 9.81
N ASN A 272 18.10 -2.83 10.71
CA ASN A 272 19.45 -2.81 11.26
C ASN A 272 20.54 -3.21 10.24
N THR A 273 20.17 -3.93 9.18
CA THR A 273 21.10 -4.37 8.13
C THR A 273 20.46 -4.25 6.75
N LYS A 274 21.30 -3.96 5.74
CA LYS A 274 20.85 -3.86 4.34
C LYS A 274 20.23 -5.18 3.85
N ARG A 275 20.86 -6.31 4.19
CA ARG A 275 20.35 -7.65 3.84
C ARG A 275 18.97 -7.89 4.43
N SER A 276 18.76 -7.57 5.71
CA SER A 276 17.45 -7.69 6.36
C SER A 276 16.39 -6.86 5.64
N ALA A 277 16.68 -5.59 5.34
CA ALA A 277 15.77 -4.71 4.60
C ALA A 277 15.42 -5.26 3.22
N VAL A 278 16.42 -5.62 2.42
CA VAL A 278 16.20 -6.10 1.04
C VAL A 278 15.42 -7.40 1.05
N VAL A 279 15.87 -8.42 1.80
CA VAL A 279 15.25 -9.76 1.77
C VAL A 279 13.83 -9.72 2.32
N SER A 280 13.58 -9.01 3.42
CA SER A 280 12.21 -8.88 3.96
C SER A 280 11.26 -8.18 3.00
N THR A 281 11.73 -7.11 2.34
CA THR A 281 10.95 -6.35 1.35
C THR A 281 10.66 -7.20 0.11
N VAL A 282 11.68 -7.86 -0.46
CA VAL A 282 11.52 -8.71 -1.64
C VAL A 282 10.57 -9.87 -1.35
N ILE A 283 10.69 -10.54 -0.21
CA ILE A 283 9.74 -11.61 0.18
C ILE A 283 8.32 -11.05 0.27
N ALA A 284 8.13 -9.90 0.91
CA ALA A 284 6.80 -9.33 1.07
C ALA A 284 6.15 -8.93 -0.26
N PHE A 285 6.88 -8.22 -1.12
CA PHE A 285 6.36 -7.75 -2.41
C PHE A 285 6.28 -8.86 -3.45
N PHE A 286 7.21 -9.82 -3.44
CA PHE A 286 7.17 -10.93 -4.38
C PHE A 286 6.19 -12.01 -3.95
N ILE A 287 6.37 -12.58 -2.76
CA ILE A 287 5.58 -13.72 -2.29
C ILE A 287 4.27 -13.23 -1.68
N GLY A 288 4.34 -12.28 -0.73
CA GLY A 288 3.16 -11.81 -0.02
C GLY A 288 2.11 -11.22 -0.96
N ASN A 289 2.52 -10.34 -1.87
CA ASN A 289 1.59 -9.77 -2.84
C ASN A 289 1.03 -10.82 -3.82
N SER A 290 1.86 -11.77 -4.29
CA SER A 290 1.38 -12.81 -5.20
C SER A 290 0.30 -13.68 -4.57
N ILE A 291 0.42 -14.00 -3.28
CA ILE A 291 -0.62 -14.73 -2.53
C ILE A 291 -1.93 -13.94 -2.51
N MET A 292 -1.87 -12.63 -2.22
CA MET A 292 -3.06 -11.78 -2.20
C MET A 292 -3.75 -11.70 -3.55
N PHE A 293 -2.97 -11.56 -4.64
CA PHE A 293 -3.50 -11.60 -6.00
C PHE A 293 -4.17 -12.94 -6.31
N LEU A 294 -3.54 -14.06 -5.92
CA LEU A 294 -4.05 -15.40 -6.14
C LEU A 294 -5.40 -15.61 -5.43
N PHE A 295 -5.53 -15.11 -4.20
CA PHE A 295 -6.80 -15.15 -3.46
C PHE A 295 -7.93 -14.48 -4.22
N GLY A 296 -7.66 -13.28 -4.74
CA GLY A 296 -8.59 -12.54 -5.58
C GLY A 296 -8.96 -13.27 -6.87
N ALA A 297 -7.96 -13.71 -7.61
CA ALA A 297 -8.14 -14.28 -8.94
C ALA A 297 -8.94 -15.58 -8.92
N ILE A 298 -8.60 -16.51 -8.03
CA ILE A 298 -9.31 -17.80 -7.92
C ILE A 298 -10.76 -17.55 -7.49
N GLY A 299 -10.98 -16.65 -6.53
CA GLY A 299 -12.32 -16.25 -6.11
C GLY A 299 -13.14 -15.67 -7.26
N ALA A 300 -12.52 -14.82 -8.07
CA ALA A 300 -13.17 -14.18 -9.20
C ALA A 300 -13.45 -15.15 -10.36
N ILE A 301 -12.53 -16.06 -10.67
CA ILE A 301 -12.72 -17.13 -11.66
C ILE A 301 -13.93 -17.99 -11.29
N ALA A 302 -14.06 -18.35 -10.01
CA ALA A 302 -15.13 -19.22 -9.54
C ALA A 302 -16.51 -18.54 -9.45
N THR A 303 -16.55 -17.21 -9.30
CA THR A 303 -17.79 -16.47 -9.02
C THR A 303 -18.19 -15.47 -10.10
N GLY A 304 -17.29 -15.16 -11.04
CA GLY A 304 -17.43 -14.08 -12.02
C GLY A 304 -17.28 -12.68 -11.43
N GLN A 305 -16.89 -12.52 -10.15
CA GLN A 305 -16.85 -11.23 -9.46
C GLN A 305 -15.42 -10.82 -9.11
N SER A 306 -14.96 -9.66 -9.58
CA SER A 306 -13.61 -9.16 -9.28
C SER A 306 -13.45 -8.62 -7.86
N ASP A 307 -14.52 -8.07 -7.29
CA ASP A 307 -14.48 -7.49 -5.95
C ASP A 307 -14.48 -8.60 -4.90
N ILE A 308 -13.47 -8.60 -4.02
CA ILE A 308 -13.30 -9.65 -3.02
C ILE A 308 -14.49 -9.75 -2.05
N SER A 309 -15.18 -8.66 -1.76
CA SER A 309 -16.38 -8.69 -0.92
C SER A 309 -17.56 -9.38 -1.59
N GLU A 310 -17.70 -9.28 -2.91
CA GLU A 310 -18.71 -10.03 -3.67
C GLU A 310 -18.41 -11.52 -3.62
N VAL A 311 -17.14 -11.89 -3.83
CA VAL A 311 -16.70 -13.28 -3.70
C VAL A 311 -17.05 -13.82 -2.32
N MET A 312 -16.72 -13.07 -1.26
CA MET A 312 -17.02 -13.48 0.12
C MET A 312 -18.52 -13.55 0.40
N PHE A 313 -19.33 -12.68 -0.21
CA PHE A 313 -20.78 -12.74 -0.09
C PHE A 313 -21.35 -14.01 -0.73
N ILE A 314 -20.98 -14.32 -1.97
CA ILE A 314 -21.41 -15.52 -2.69
C ILE A 314 -20.98 -16.79 -1.94
N GLN A 315 -19.78 -16.78 -1.37
CA GLN A 315 -19.26 -17.90 -0.57
C GLN A 315 -19.86 -18.00 0.84
N GLN A 316 -20.78 -17.11 1.23
CA GLN A 316 -21.37 -17.02 2.58
C GLN A 316 -20.34 -16.74 3.69
N LEU A 317 -19.26 -16.03 3.35
CA LEU A 317 -18.16 -15.62 4.23
C LEU A 317 -18.17 -14.12 4.53
N ILE A 318 -19.26 -13.42 4.23
CA ILE A 318 -19.30 -11.96 4.34
C ILE A 318 -19.07 -11.45 5.77
N PHE A 319 -19.58 -12.13 6.80
CA PHE A 319 -19.37 -11.74 8.20
C PHE A 319 -17.89 -11.83 8.63
N PRO A 320 -17.19 -12.97 8.48
CA PRO A 320 -15.76 -13.01 8.77
C PRO A 320 -14.96 -12.08 7.86
N ALA A 321 -15.39 -11.86 6.61
CA ALA A 321 -14.75 -10.91 5.71
C ALA A 321 -14.86 -9.45 6.20
N ILE A 322 -16.05 -8.99 6.62
CA ILE A 322 -16.23 -7.64 7.19
C ILE A 322 -15.30 -7.44 8.39
N LEU A 323 -15.16 -8.45 9.26
CA LEU A 323 -14.28 -8.34 10.43
C LEU A 323 -12.81 -8.34 10.04
N VAL A 324 -12.36 -9.30 9.23
CA VAL A 324 -10.93 -9.50 8.92
C VAL A 324 -10.43 -8.49 7.89
N LEU A 325 -11.14 -8.36 6.76
CA LEU A 325 -10.80 -7.39 5.72
C LEU A 325 -11.05 -5.97 6.23
N GLY A 326 -12.13 -5.75 6.99
CA GLY A 326 -12.41 -4.44 7.56
C GLY A 326 -11.35 -4.00 8.56
N LEU A 327 -10.84 -4.90 9.40
CA LEU A 327 -9.71 -4.60 10.29
C LEU A 327 -8.44 -4.28 9.50
N ASN A 328 -8.14 -5.06 8.46
CA ASN A 328 -7.00 -4.81 7.58
C ASN A 328 -7.10 -3.43 6.90
N ILE A 329 -8.24 -3.14 6.27
CA ILE A 329 -8.53 -1.87 5.62
C ILE A 329 -8.41 -0.71 6.60
N TRP A 330 -8.96 -0.84 7.81
CA TRP A 330 -8.89 0.20 8.83
C TRP A 330 -7.44 0.54 9.17
N THR A 331 -6.59 -0.47 9.39
CA THR A 331 -5.18 -0.25 9.68
C THR A 331 -4.42 0.35 8.49
N THR A 332 -4.73 -0.07 7.27
CA THR A 332 -4.09 0.47 6.08
C THR A 332 -4.50 1.91 5.80
N ASN A 333 -5.76 2.26 6.05
CA ASN A 333 -6.26 3.63 5.91
C ASN A 333 -5.66 4.58 6.96
N ASP A 334 -5.45 4.09 8.18
CA ASP A 334 -4.72 4.83 9.22
C ASP A 334 -3.29 5.16 8.74
N ASN A 335 -2.59 4.16 8.19
CA ASN A 335 -1.27 4.31 7.57
C ASN A 335 -1.26 5.29 6.38
N ALA A 336 -2.25 5.19 5.49
CA ALA A 336 -2.35 6.04 4.32
C ALA A 336 -2.54 7.52 4.74
N LEU A 337 -3.44 7.80 5.68
CA LEU A 337 -3.61 9.15 6.20
C LEU A 337 -2.38 9.64 6.96
N TYR A 338 -1.73 8.78 7.74
CA TYR A 338 -0.47 9.10 8.40
C TYR A 338 0.61 9.51 7.39
N ALA A 339 0.84 8.71 6.35
CA ALA A 339 1.85 8.94 5.31
C ALA A 339 1.51 10.19 4.47
N SER A 340 0.24 10.37 4.11
CA SER A 340 -0.21 11.61 3.45
C SER A 340 0.07 12.84 4.32
N GLY A 341 -0.18 12.73 5.62
CA GLY A 341 0.05 13.80 6.59
C GLY A 341 1.52 14.21 6.67
N LEU A 342 2.44 13.25 6.64
CA LEU A 342 3.88 13.53 6.58
C LEU A 342 4.27 14.20 5.26
N GLY A 343 3.84 13.65 4.13
CA GLY A 343 4.18 14.18 2.81
C GLY A 343 3.72 15.63 2.62
N PHE A 344 2.47 15.94 2.95
CA PHE A 344 1.96 17.33 2.87
C PHE A 344 2.54 18.26 3.95
N ALA A 345 2.77 17.77 5.18
CA ALA A 345 3.44 18.58 6.20
C ALA A 345 4.87 18.97 5.78
N SER A 346 5.57 18.09 5.05
CA SER A 346 6.91 18.38 4.51
C SER A 346 6.93 19.53 3.49
N ILE A 347 5.79 19.77 2.82
CA ILE A 347 5.60 20.82 1.81
C ILE A 347 5.05 22.10 2.45
N LEU A 348 3.90 21.99 3.10
CA LEU A 348 3.12 23.12 3.59
C LEU A 348 3.64 23.69 4.92
N LYS A 349 4.50 22.94 5.63
CA LYS A 349 5.00 23.27 6.98
C LYS A 349 3.86 23.48 8.01
N ILE A 350 2.69 22.87 7.76
CA ILE A 350 1.51 22.90 8.63
C ILE A 350 1.56 21.69 9.59
N ARG A 351 0.97 21.83 10.79
CA ARG A 351 0.83 20.73 11.75
C ARG A 351 0.08 19.54 11.12
N LYS A 352 0.70 18.37 11.14
CA LYS A 352 0.19 17.08 10.64
C LYS A 352 -1.30 16.83 10.94
N GLY A 353 -1.76 17.11 12.17
CA GLY A 353 -3.14 16.83 12.56
C GLY A 353 -4.18 17.53 11.68
N LYS A 354 -3.97 18.79 11.29
CA LYS A 354 -4.90 19.51 10.40
C LYS A 354 -4.92 18.91 8.99
N VAL A 355 -3.75 18.48 8.52
CA VAL A 355 -3.58 17.86 7.21
C VAL A 355 -4.29 16.50 7.15
N VAL A 356 -4.18 15.69 8.22
CA VAL A 356 -4.87 14.39 8.33
C VAL A 356 -6.38 14.54 8.21
N ILE A 357 -6.98 15.51 8.92
CA ILE A 357 -8.43 15.76 8.85
C ILE A 357 -8.83 16.19 7.43
N PHE A 358 -8.12 17.16 6.86
CA PHE A 358 -8.41 17.63 5.49
C PHE A 358 -8.32 16.48 4.48
N ASN A 359 -7.25 15.68 4.52
CA ASN A 359 -7.07 14.55 3.63
C ASN A 359 -8.14 13.47 3.83
N GLY A 360 -8.50 13.19 5.08
CA GLY A 360 -9.59 12.25 5.40
C GLY A 360 -10.92 12.67 4.80
N ILE A 361 -11.26 13.96 4.87
CA ILE A 361 -12.48 14.50 4.25
C ILE A 361 -12.42 14.35 2.73
N ILE A 362 -11.33 14.79 2.09
CA ILE A 362 -11.18 14.71 0.63
C ILE A 362 -11.24 13.26 0.14
N GLY A 363 -10.53 12.35 0.78
CA GLY A 363 -10.55 10.93 0.43
C GLY A 363 -11.93 10.29 0.64
N THR A 364 -12.66 10.67 1.70
CA THR A 364 -14.04 10.20 1.95
C THR A 364 -14.99 10.67 0.86
N ILE A 365 -14.91 11.95 0.46
CA ILE A 365 -15.74 12.50 -0.62
C ILE A 365 -15.43 11.81 -1.95
N ALA A 366 -14.15 11.54 -2.23
CA ALA A 366 -13.73 10.87 -3.46
C ALA A 366 -13.95 9.34 -3.46
N ALA A 367 -14.35 8.74 -2.32
CA ALA A 367 -14.34 7.29 -2.10
C ALA A 367 -15.12 6.51 -3.17
N MET A 368 -16.39 6.87 -3.42
CA MET A 368 -17.22 6.20 -4.43
C MET A 368 -16.68 6.35 -5.84
N TRP A 369 -16.18 7.53 -6.20
CA TRP A 369 -15.61 7.77 -7.52
C TRP A 369 -14.34 6.95 -7.73
N LEU A 370 -13.44 6.93 -6.74
CA LEU A 370 -12.20 6.15 -6.79
C LEU A 370 -12.46 4.65 -6.84
N TYR A 371 -13.44 4.17 -6.08
CA TYR A 371 -13.87 2.78 -6.10
C TYR A 371 -14.39 2.40 -7.49
N ASN A 372 -15.31 3.18 -8.06
CA ASN A 372 -15.86 2.91 -9.40
C ASN A 372 -14.83 3.05 -10.53
N ASN A 373 -13.75 3.80 -10.32
CA ASN A 373 -12.67 4.02 -11.30
C ASN A 373 -11.37 3.33 -10.88
N PHE A 374 -11.44 2.24 -10.12
CA PHE A 374 -10.28 1.59 -9.50
C PHE A 374 -9.17 1.26 -10.50
N VAL A 375 -9.49 0.62 -11.63
CA VAL A 375 -8.50 0.26 -12.67
C VAL A 375 -7.87 1.50 -13.32
N GLY A 376 -8.67 2.55 -13.55
CA GLY A 376 -8.19 3.83 -14.06
C GLY A 376 -7.22 4.50 -13.09
N PHE A 377 -7.54 4.48 -11.80
CA PHE A 377 -6.65 4.93 -10.74
C PHE A 377 -5.32 4.17 -10.75
N LEU A 378 -5.34 2.83 -10.80
CA LEU A 378 -4.11 2.01 -10.89
C LEU A 378 -3.27 2.33 -12.12
N THR A 379 -3.91 2.60 -13.26
CA THR A 379 -3.24 2.97 -14.51
C THR A 379 -2.48 4.28 -14.37
N VAL A 380 -3.11 5.30 -13.78
CA VAL A 380 -2.44 6.57 -13.47
C VAL A 380 -1.25 6.33 -12.55
N LEU A 381 -1.43 5.60 -11.44
CA LEU A 381 -0.34 5.31 -10.50
C LEU A 381 0.82 4.58 -11.17
N GLY A 382 0.51 3.56 -11.97
CA GLY A 382 1.47 2.76 -12.73
C GLY A 382 2.26 3.57 -13.74
N SER A 383 1.69 4.64 -14.29
CA SER A 383 2.38 5.49 -15.27
C SER A 383 3.22 6.60 -14.64
N THR A 384 2.84 7.13 -13.47
CA THR A 384 3.45 8.35 -12.91
C THR A 384 4.45 8.13 -11.79
N LEU A 385 4.19 7.15 -10.92
CA LEU A 385 4.97 6.94 -9.70
C LEU A 385 6.27 6.15 -9.87
N PRO A 386 6.41 5.16 -10.80
CA PRO A 386 7.67 4.45 -10.95
C PRO A 386 8.86 5.38 -11.23
N SER A 387 8.62 6.48 -11.97
CA SER A 387 9.68 7.45 -12.29
C SER A 387 10.35 8.04 -11.06
N ILE A 388 9.62 8.24 -9.96
CA ILE A 388 10.18 8.84 -8.75
C ILE A 388 11.27 7.95 -8.16
N GLY A 389 10.96 6.68 -7.88
CA GLY A 389 11.96 5.77 -7.34
C GLY A 389 13.03 5.43 -8.35
N ALA A 390 12.71 5.37 -9.66
CA ALA A 390 13.71 5.17 -10.71
C ALA A 390 14.80 6.26 -10.69
N ILE A 391 14.39 7.52 -10.52
CA ILE A 391 15.30 8.66 -10.38
C ILE A 391 16.12 8.55 -9.08
N ILE A 392 15.52 8.17 -7.95
CA ILE A 392 16.26 7.93 -6.69
C ILE A 392 17.31 6.84 -6.86
N LEU A 393 16.94 5.72 -7.50
CA LEU A 393 17.83 4.59 -7.75
C LEU A 393 18.99 5.00 -8.68
N ALA A 394 18.69 5.73 -9.75
CA ALA A 394 19.69 6.22 -10.69
C ALA A 394 20.63 7.26 -10.06
N ASP A 395 20.10 8.21 -9.29
CA ASP A 395 20.87 9.19 -8.55
C ASP A 395 21.83 8.51 -7.57
N TYR A 396 21.33 7.53 -6.82
CA TYR A 396 22.13 6.83 -5.83
C TYR A 396 23.18 5.92 -6.47
N PHE A 397 22.76 4.93 -7.26
CA PHE A 397 23.66 3.86 -7.72
C PHE A 397 24.55 4.28 -8.90
N ILE A 398 24.08 5.18 -9.77
CA ILE A 398 24.78 5.51 -11.02
C ILE A 398 25.51 6.85 -10.90
N VAL A 399 24.79 7.91 -10.50
CA VAL A 399 25.37 9.27 -10.46
C VAL A 399 26.30 9.42 -9.25
N ASN A 400 25.84 9.05 -8.06
CA ASN A 400 26.59 9.17 -6.81
C ASN A 400 27.32 7.87 -6.41
N ARG A 401 27.25 6.81 -7.23
CA ARG A 401 27.99 5.54 -7.08
C ARG A 401 27.84 4.88 -5.71
N GLY A 402 26.66 5.00 -5.12
CA GLY A 402 26.30 4.43 -3.83
C GLY A 402 26.74 5.25 -2.61
N GLU A 403 27.30 6.45 -2.80
CA GLU A 403 27.80 7.28 -1.71
C GLU A 403 27.07 8.62 -1.63
N TYR A 404 26.26 8.77 -0.59
CA TYR A 404 25.65 10.06 -0.23
C TYR A 404 26.38 10.66 0.95
N LYS A 405 26.67 11.96 0.87
CA LYS A 405 27.12 12.71 2.05
C LYS A 405 26.02 12.70 3.11
N LYS A 406 26.40 12.81 4.38
CA LYS A 406 25.43 12.84 5.50
C LYS A 406 24.41 13.94 5.28
N PHE A 407 23.15 13.64 5.57
CA PHE A 407 22.04 14.55 5.32
C PHE A 407 22.19 15.90 6.03
N ALA A 408 22.73 15.90 7.26
CA ALA A 408 22.98 17.11 8.03
C ALA A 408 24.02 18.05 7.40
N ASP A 409 24.95 17.50 6.61
CA ASP A 409 26.05 18.24 5.98
C ASP A 409 25.73 18.65 4.54
N MET A 410 24.56 18.25 4.02
CA MET A 410 24.16 18.49 2.64
C MET A 410 23.61 19.90 2.43
N LYS A 411 24.15 20.58 1.41
CA LYS A 411 23.53 21.77 0.81
C LYS A 411 22.83 21.35 -0.48
N PHE A 412 21.52 21.18 -0.41
CA PHE A 412 20.72 20.77 -1.56
C PHE A 412 20.55 21.91 -2.55
N LYS A 413 20.49 21.58 -3.85
CA LYS A 413 19.97 22.52 -4.87
C LYS A 413 18.53 22.87 -4.49
N ALA A 414 18.10 24.10 -4.74
CA ALA A 414 16.70 24.47 -4.54
C ALA A 414 15.78 23.58 -5.40
N VAL A 415 16.09 23.46 -6.70
CA VAL A 415 15.41 22.55 -7.63
C VAL A 415 16.47 21.91 -8.53
N ASN A 416 16.43 20.59 -8.67
CA ASN A 416 17.15 19.88 -9.71
C ASN A 416 16.24 19.68 -10.93
N TRP A 417 16.30 20.62 -11.88
CA TRP A 417 15.48 20.56 -13.09
C TRP A 417 15.73 19.30 -13.94
N ILE A 418 16.92 18.69 -13.84
CA ILE A 418 17.21 17.42 -14.52
C ILE A 418 16.28 16.32 -14.02
N ALA A 419 16.02 16.25 -12.71
CA ALA A 419 15.10 15.28 -12.12
C ALA A 419 13.65 15.55 -12.53
N ILE A 420 13.23 16.81 -12.59
CA ILE A 420 11.88 17.19 -13.03
C ILE A 420 11.64 16.82 -14.49
N LEU A 421 12.61 17.12 -15.37
CA LEU A 421 12.56 16.75 -16.79
C LEU A 421 12.58 15.24 -16.97
N ALA A 422 13.42 14.52 -16.22
CA ALA A 422 13.46 13.06 -16.27
C ALA A 422 12.13 12.42 -15.81
N TRP A 423 11.50 12.99 -14.78
CA TRP A 423 10.18 12.55 -14.34
C TRP A 423 9.13 12.77 -15.44
N ALA A 424 9.08 13.98 -16.02
CA ALA A 424 8.14 14.28 -17.10
C ALA A 424 8.37 13.40 -18.33
N ALA A 425 9.62 13.12 -18.68
CA ALA A 425 9.98 12.22 -19.77
C ALA A 425 9.55 10.76 -19.48
N GLY A 426 9.68 10.29 -18.24
CA GLY A 426 9.16 8.99 -17.82
C GLY A 426 7.64 8.90 -17.95
N VAL A 427 6.91 9.90 -17.45
CA VAL A 427 5.45 9.98 -17.58
C VAL A 427 5.03 10.00 -19.06
N ALA A 428 5.70 10.80 -19.89
CA ALA A 428 5.44 10.84 -21.33
C ALA A 428 5.73 9.48 -21.98
N ALA A 429 6.85 8.83 -21.64
CA ALA A 429 7.18 7.50 -22.15
C ALA A 429 6.11 6.46 -21.77
N ALA A 430 5.57 6.53 -20.55
CA ALA A 430 4.50 5.64 -20.10
C ALA A 430 3.23 5.75 -20.96
N ASN A 431 2.92 6.94 -21.47
CA ASN A 431 1.68 7.20 -22.19
C ASN A 431 1.82 7.11 -23.72
N PHE A 432 3.01 7.39 -24.26
CA PHE A 432 3.21 7.50 -25.71
C PHE A 432 4.12 6.41 -26.30
N VAL A 433 4.95 5.75 -25.49
CA VAL A 433 5.79 4.65 -25.99
C VAL A 433 5.00 3.35 -25.92
N PRO A 434 4.94 2.55 -27.00
CA PRO A 434 4.31 1.24 -26.98
C PRO A 434 4.91 0.32 -25.91
N GLY A 435 4.13 -0.64 -25.43
CA GLY A 435 4.58 -1.64 -24.46
C GLY A 435 3.93 -1.45 -23.10
N ILE A 436 4.73 -1.54 -22.04
CA ILE A 436 4.24 -1.63 -20.65
C ILE A 436 4.47 -0.27 -19.96
N PRO A 437 3.40 0.52 -19.70
CA PRO A 437 3.52 1.87 -19.15
C PRO A 437 4.42 2.00 -17.92
N PRO A 438 4.31 1.13 -16.88
CA PRO A 438 5.21 1.23 -15.73
C PRO A 438 6.69 1.01 -16.04
N ILE A 439 7.01 0.13 -17.00
CA ILE A 439 8.39 -0.13 -17.41
C ILE A 439 8.91 1.06 -18.22
N ASN A 440 8.11 1.58 -19.15
CA ASN A 440 8.44 2.76 -19.93
C ASN A 440 8.68 3.98 -19.03
N SER A 441 7.85 4.15 -18.00
CA SER A 441 8.00 5.16 -16.95
C SER A 441 9.32 5.05 -16.20
N LEU A 442 9.68 3.83 -15.77
CA LEU A 442 10.88 3.54 -15.00
C LEU A 442 12.14 3.75 -15.85
N LEU A 443 12.19 3.16 -17.05
CA LEU A 443 13.35 3.23 -17.93
C LEU A 443 13.51 4.64 -18.52
N GLY A 444 12.42 5.24 -19.00
CA GLY A 444 12.44 6.58 -19.59
C GLY A 444 12.97 7.62 -18.62
N SER A 445 12.55 7.58 -17.35
CA SER A 445 13.04 8.49 -16.32
C SER A 445 14.48 8.20 -15.92
N ALA A 446 14.86 6.93 -15.67
CA ALA A 446 16.22 6.58 -15.27
C ALA A 446 17.25 6.94 -16.36
N VAL A 447 16.98 6.59 -17.63
CA VAL A 447 17.87 6.88 -18.76
C VAL A 447 18.00 8.39 -18.95
N THR A 448 16.88 9.12 -18.98
CA THR A 448 16.91 10.58 -19.14
C THR A 448 17.69 11.23 -18.01
N PHE A 449 17.46 10.83 -16.76
CA PHE A 449 18.16 11.39 -15.60
C PHE A 449 19.67 11.19 -15.69
N VAL A 450 20.12 9.97 -16.01
CA VAL A 450 21.54 9.63 -16.09
C VAL A 450 22.22 10.38 -17.24
N LEU A 451 21.64 10.34 -18.43
CA LEU A 451 22.23 10.96 -19.61
C LEU A 451 22.38 12.47 -19.43
N VAL A 452 21.30 13.14 -19.01
CA VAL A 452 21.31 14.60 -18.82
C VAL A 452 22.22 15.00 -17.66
N SER A 453 22.26 14.23 -16.57
CA SER A 453 23.17 14.50 -15.43
C SER A 453 24.64 14.38 -15.84
N LYS A 454 25.00 13.34 -16.60
CA LYS A 454 26.37 13.15 -17.10
C LYS A 454 26.76 14.24 -18.10
N LEU A 455 25.86 14.60 -19.01
CA LEU A 455 26.08 15.68 -19.97
C LEU A 455 26.29 17.02 -19.26
N ALA A 456 25.44 17.35 -18.29
CA ALA A 456 25.56 18.57 -17.51
C ALA A 456 26.90 18.64 -16.75
N ALA A 457 27.34 17.53 -16.14
CA ALA A 457 28.63 17.45 -15.47
C ALA A 457 29.82 17.63 -16.44
N ALA A 458 29.76 17.03 -17.63
CA ALA A 458 30.79 17.17 -18.66
C ALA A 458 30.89 18.62 -19.19
N LEU A 459 29.75 19.28 -19.40
CA LEU A 459 29.70 20.68 -19.85
C LEU A 459 30.23 21.64 -18.76
N GLN A 460 29.90 21.39 -17.49
CA GLN A 460 30.44 22.17 -16.38
C GLN A 460 31.95 21.99 -16.26
N GLY A 461 32.46 20.76 -16.31
CA GLY A 461 33.90 20.49 -16.26
C GLY A 461 34.67 21.19 -17.38
N LYS A 462 34.14 21.21 -18.61
CA LYS A 462 34.75 21.96 -19.73
C LYS A 462 34.77 23.48 -19.48
N LYS A 463 33.73 24.02 -18.85
CA LYS A 463 33.66 25.46 -18.54
C LYS A 463 34.69 25.85 -17.47
N THR A 464 34.86 25.05 -16.41
CA THR A 464 35.85 25.32 -15.37
C THR A 464 37.29 25.23 -15.89
N VAL A 465 37.58 24.27 -16.78
CA VAL A 465 38.90 24.17 -17.43
C VAL A 465 39.18 25.41 -18.28
N ARG A 466 38.22 25.82 -19.11
CA ARG A 466 38.36 27.02 -19.96
C ARG A 466 38.51 28.32 -19.16
N GLU A 467 37.80 28.47 -18.05
CA GLU A 467 37.96 29.62 -17.13
C GLU A 467 39.29 29.58 -16.35
N GLY A 468 39.87 28.40 -16.13
CA GLY A 468 41.19 28.21 -15.54
C GLY A 468 42.33 28.57 -16.51
N GLU A 469 42.25 28.14 -17.77
CA GLU A 469 43.19 28.49 -18.84
C GLU A 469 43.19 30.00 -19.10
N LEU A 470 42.01 30.63 -19.19
CA LEU A 470 41.89 32.09 -19.34
C LEU A 470 42.42 32.89 -18.14
N ARG A 471 42.64 32.26 -16.97
CA ARG A 471 43.22 32.91 -15.78
C ARG A 471 44.71 32.63 -15.60
N SER A 472 45.29 31.63 -16.28
CA SER A 472 46.74 31.40 -16.27
C SER A 472 47.49 32.21 -17.33
N ASP A 473 46.75 32.77 -18.31
CA ASP A 473 47.29 33.60 -19.38
C ASP A 473 47.32 35.12 -19.03
N TYR A 474 46.96 35.48 -17.80
CA TYR A 474 47.18 36.80 -17.18
C TYR A 474 48.11 36.65 -15.98
#